data_AF-A0A2P6W8B5-F1
#
_entry.id   AF-A0A2P6W8B5-F1
#
_cell.length_a   1.000
_cell.length_b   1.000
_cell.length_c   1.000
_cell.angle_alpha   90.00
_cell.angle_beta   90.00
_cell.angle_gamma   90.00
#
_symmetry.space_group_name_H-M   'P 1'
#
loop_
_entity.id
_entity.type
_entity.pdbx_description
1 polymer ?
#
loop_
_entity_poly.entity_id
_entity_poly.type
_entity_poly.pdbx_seq_one_letter_code
_entity_poly.pdbx_strand_id
1 'polypeptide(L)'
;MLSIQEKAEELIQNEELCDHCLGRQFAQLGHGLENYERGQIIRNIEELSEDSFTRENIPEDAEVGGECSVCKGVFNELDRWVGQVEDSFERYQLETFLLGIRPREESVRAEERLWEDYGVEWAETLKTELSRLIGKMIEDELGVEVDFERADIMAVIDMREGRE
;
A
#
# COMPACT_ATOMS: atom_id res chain seq x y z
N MET A 1 21.30 -11.37 -3.41
CA MET A 1 19.97 -11.38 -2.79
C MET A 1 20.23 -11.11 -1.32
N LEU A 2 19.75 -9.98 -0.84
CA LEU A 2 19.88 -9.59 0.56
C LEU A 2 19.01 -10.54 1.40
N SER A 3 19.46 -10.86 2.62
CA SER A 3 18.57 -11.46 3.62
C SER A 3 17.49 -10.47 4.06
N ILE A 4 16.48 -10.95 4.79
CA ILE A 4 15.40 -10.12 5.33
C ILE A 4 15.97 -8.99 6.19
N GLN A 5 16.88 -9.33 7.11
CA GLN A 5 17.57 -8.37 7.98
C GLN A 5 18.36 -7.35 7.16
N GLU A 6 19.25 -7.81 6.27
CA GLU A 6 20.10 -6.91 5.48
C GLU A 6 19.27 -5.95 4.63
N LYS A 7 18.19 -6.43 4.01
CA LYS A 7 17.29 -5.57 3.23
C LYS A 7 16.61 -4.52 4.11
N ALA A 8 16.13 -4.91 5.29
CA ALA A 8 15.48 -3.99 6.22
C ALA A 8 16.42 -2.88 6.70
N GLU A 9 17.64 -3.26 7.10
CA GLU A 9 18.68 -2.33 7.55
C GLU A 9 19.07 -1.35 6.45
N GLU A 10 19.33 -1.86 5.23
CA GLU A 10 19.69 -1.03 4.08
C GLU A 10 18.57 -0.04 3.71
N LEU A 11 17.30 -0.47 3.73
CA LEU A 11 16.15 0.41 3.47
C LEU A 11 16.00 1.48 4.55
N ILE A 12 16.10 1.12 5.84
CA ILE A 12 15.98 2.08 6.94
C ILE A 12 17.13 3.11 6.91
N GLN A 13 18.34 2.66 6.58
CA GLN A 13 19.53 3.50 6.64
C GLN A 13 19.65 4.46 5.45
N ASN A 14 19.24 4.03 4.25
CA ASN A 14 19.51 4.75 3.02
C ASN A 14 18.28 5.39 2.38
N GLU A 15 17.07 4.98 2.77
CA GLU A 15 15.83 5.45 2.17
C GLU A 15 14.90 6.10 3.19
N GLU A 16 14.21 7.16 2.77
CA GLU A 16 13.15 7.77 3.56
C GLU A 16 11.81 7.16 3.14
N LEU A 17 11.33 6.15 3.87
CA LEU A 17 10.09 5.44 3.56
C LEU A 17 9.10 5.60 4.70
N CYS A 18 7.82 5.82 4.37
CA CYS A 18 6.73 5.63 5.33
C CYS A 18 6.49 4.14 5.61
N ASP A 19 5.70 3.81 6.63
CA ASP A 19 5.48 2.42 7.05
C ASP A 19 4.86 1.54 5.96
N HIS A 20 3.91 2.07 5.19
CA HIS A 20 3.37 1.37 4.02
C HIS A 20 4.46 1.02 3.01
N CYS A 21 5.34 1.98 2.68
CA CYS A 21 6.40 1.77 1.71
C CYS A 21 7.48 0.81 2.17
N LEU A 22 7.86 0.90 3.44
CA LEU A 22 8.81 -0.02 4.04
C LEU A 22 8.20 -1.44 4.08
N GLY A 23 7.01 -1.57 4.65
CA GLY A 23 6.38 -2.86 4.84
C GLY A 23 5.97 -3.56 3.56
N ARG A 24 5.61 -2.83 2.49
CA ARG A 24 5.30 -3.48 1.21
C ARG A 24 6.51 -4.14 0.56
N GLN A 25 7.75 -3.81 0.95
CA GLN A 25 8.94 -4.54 0.52
C GLN A 25 9.01 -5.97 1.10
N PHE A 26 8.14 -6.27 2.06
CA PHE A 26 8.02 -7.52 2.80
C PHE A 26 6.57 -8.03 2.81
N ALA A 27 5.72 -7.59 1.88
CA ALA A 27 4.28 -7.89 1.82
C ALA A 27 3.95 -9.39 1.80
N GLN A 28 4.85 -10.21 1.24
CA GLN A 28 4.68 -11.68 1.18
C GLN A 28 5.05 -12.39 2.49
N LEU A 29 5.59 -11.69 3.49
CA LEU A 29 5.95 -12.25 4.79
C LEU A 29 4.82 -12.05 5.80
N GLY A 30 4.50 -13.11 6.53
CA GLY A 30 3.37 -13.13 7.46
C GLY A 30 2.00 -13.08 6.75
N HIS A 31 0.95 -13.37 7.51
CA HIS A 31 -0.43 -13.38 7.01
C HIS A 31 -1.34 -12.49 7.85
N GLY A 32 -2.35 -11.89 7.21
CA GLY A 32 -3.36 -11.09 7.91
C GLY A 32 -2.83 -9.78 8.48
N LEU A 33 -1.73 -9.28 7.92
CA LEU A 33 -1.13 -7.98 8.22
C LEU A 33 -1.32 -7.02 7.05
N GLU A 34 -1.52 -5.74 7.37
CA GLU A 34 -1.38 -4.62 6.46
C GLU A 34 0.10 -4.22 6.33
N ASN A 35 0.47 -3.57 5.23
CA ASN A 35 1.89 -3.23 5.02
C ASN A 35 2.36 -2.14 5.98
N TYR A 36 1.51 -1.22 6.44
CA TYR A 36 1.93 -0.30 7.51
C TYR A 36 2.29 -1.03 8.80
N GLU A 37 1.59 -2.12 9.14
CA GLU A 37 1.90 -2.95 10.31
C GLU A 37 3.26 -3.64 10.11
N ARG A 38 3.53 -4.17 8.91
CA ARG A 38 4.85 -4.71 8.56
C ARG A 38 5.94 -3.66 8.71
N GLY A 39 5.72 -2.44 8.22
CA GLY A 39 6.65 -1.32 8.36
C GLY A 39 6.98 -1.03 9.82
N GLN A 40 5.97 -1.03 10.69
CA GLN A 40 6.12 -0.84 12.13
C GLN A 40 6.89 -1.99 12.78
N ILE A 41 6.58 -3.24 12.45
CA ILE A 41 7.34 -4.42 12.91
C ILE A 41 8.82 -4.28 12.56
N ILE A 42 9.12 -3.94 11.30
CA ILE A 42 10.51 -3.83 10.80
C ILE A 42 11.30 -2.78 11.58
N ARG A 43 10.70 -1.66 11.97
CA ARG A 43 11.38 -0.60 12.72
C ARG A 43 11.63 -0.93 14.19
N ASN A 44 10.86 -1.86 14.76
CA ASN A 44 10.82 -2.10 16.20
C ASN A 44 11.42 -3.46 16.61
N ILE A 45 11.85 -4.28 15.66
CA ILE A 45 12.51 -5.56 15.91
C ILE A 45 14.00 -5.46 15.63
N GLU A 46 14.82 -5.91 16.59
CA GLU A 46 16.29 -5.93 16.45
C GLU A 46 16.76 -7.05 15.50
N GLU A 47 16.22 -8.27 15.67
CA GLU A 47 16.56 -9.45 14.86
C GLU A 47 15.34 -9.89 14.03
N LEU A 48 15.31 -9.43 12.78
CA LEU A 48 14.22 -9.65 11.84
C LEU A 48 14.39 -10.98 11.09
N SER A 49 13.30 -11.75 11.04
CA SER A 49 13.21 -13.02 10.34
C SER A 49 11.81 -13.19 9.75
N GLU A 50 11.55 -14.26 9.00
CA GLU A 50 10.21 -14.57 8.49
C GLU A 50 9.17 -14.69 9.62
N ASP A 51 9.56 -15.26 10.76
CA ASP A 51 8.70 -15.46 11.94
C ASP A 51 8.41 -14.16 12.71
N SER A 52 9.07 -13.06 12.35
CA SER A 52 8.87 -11.76 12.99
C SER A 52 7.56 -11.07 12.55
N PHE A 53 7.00 -11.44 11.39
CA PHE A 53 5.83 -10.80 10.81
C PHE A 53 4.52 -11.39 11.36
N THR A 54 4.24 -11.10 12.63
CA THR A 54 3.02 -11.53 13.32
C THR A 54 2.31 -10.37 14.00
N ARG A 55 1.04 -10.56 14.38
CA ARG A 55 0.24 -9.52 15.04
C ARG A 55 0.75 -9.15 16.43
N GLU A 56 1.35 -10.11 17.12
CA GLU A 56 1.92 -9.92 18.46
C GLU A 56 3.12 -8.96 18.46
N ASN A 57 3.76 -8.77 17.31
CA ASN A 57 4.90 -7.89 17.13
C ASN A 57 4.51 -6.49 16.64
N ILE A 58 3.22 -6.22 16.43
CA ILE A 58 2.75 -4.87 16.11
C ILE A 58 2.87 -4.02 17.38
N PRO A 59 3.59 -2.90 17.36
CA PRO A 59 3.69 -2.02 18.53
C PRO A 59 2.33 -1.42 18.89
N GLU A 60 1.95 -1.44 20.17
CA GLU A 60 0.64 -0.96 20.65
C GLU A 60 0.43 0.55 20.42
N ASP A 61 1.49 1.35 20.50
CA ASP A 61 1.46 2.83 20.39
C ASP A 61 2.10 3.35 19.08
N ALA A 62 2.13 2.52 18.03
CA ALA A 62 2.69 2.91 16.74
C ALA A 62 1.81 3.95 16.03
N GLU A 63 2.34 5.16 15.80
CA GLU A 63 1.74 6.11 14.87
C GLU A 63 2.09 5.72 13.43
N VAL A 64 1.07 5.45 12.62
CA VAL A 64 1.23 5.14 11.20
C VAL A 64 1.60 6.42 10.44
N GLY A 65 2.71 6.40 9.71
CA GLY A 65 3.07 7.52 8.86
C GLY A 65 4.53 7.56 8.46
N GLY A 66 5.06 8.78 8.41
CA GLY A 66 6.42 9.09 7.97
C GLY A 66 6.45 9.81 6.62
N GLU A 67 7.51 10.60 6.43
CA GLU A 67 7.85 11.17 5.13
C GLU A 67 8.30 10.04 4.20
N CYS A 68 8.12 10.23 2.90
CA CYS A 68 8.33 9.15 1.96
C CYS A 68 8.83 9.62 0.59
N SER A 69 10.02 9.16 0.23
CA SER A 69 10.68 9.40 -1.04
C SER A 69 9.93 8.73 -2.22
N VAL A 70 9.21 7.64 -1.97
CA VAL A 70 8.53 6.84 -3.01
C VAL A 70 7.08 7.26 -3.23
N CYS A 71 6.24 7.16 -2.20
CA CYS A 71 4.80 7.38 -2.37
C CYS A 71 4.39 8.85 -2.24
N LYS A 72 5.32 9.73 -1.83
CA LYS A 72 5.10 11.18 -1.69
C LYS A 72 3.85 11.54 -0.86
N GLY A 73 3.52 10.72 0.14
CA GLY A 73 2.39 10.96 1.04
C GLY A 73 1.03 10.50 0.50
N VAL A 74 0.95 9.76 -0.61
CA VAL A 74 -0.34 9.31 -1.18
C VAL A 74 -1.21 8.50 -0.21
N PHE A 75 -0.59 7.73 0.72
CA PHE A 75 -1.32 6.98 1.74
C PHE A 75 -1.96 7.88 2.81
N ASN A 76 -1.56 9.14 2.92
CA ASN A 76 -2.19 10.11 3.81
C ASN A 76 -3.45 10.73 3.17
N GLU A 77 -3.72 10.42 1.90
CA GLU A 77 -4.84 10.96 1.13
C GLU A 77 -5.88 9.88 0.79
N LEU A 78 -5.89 8.74 1.48
CA LEU A 78 -6.81 7.62 1.17
C LEU A 78 -8.28 8.06 1.21
N ASP A 79 -8.71 8.76 2.27
CA ASP A 79 -10.09 9.24 2.41
C ASP A 79 -10.51 10.16 1.25
N ARG A 80 -9.58 10.99 0.75
CA ARG A 80 -9.83 11.86 -0.41
C ARG A 80 -10.14 11.02 -1.66
N TRP A 81 -9.40 9.93 -1.87
CA TRP A 81 -9.60 9.06 -3.04
C TRP A 81 -10.86 8.22 -2.93
N VAL A 82 -11.16 7.72 -1.72
CA VAL A 82 -12.41 7.02 -1.42
C VAL A 82 -13.60 7.92 -1.75
N GLY A 83 -13.65 9.12 -1.18
CA GLY A 83 -14.76 10.06 -1.41
C GLY A 83 -14.98 10.40 -2.90
N GLN A 84 -13.92 10.50 -3.71
CA GLN A 84 -14.07 10.70 -5.16
C GLN A 84 -14.76 9.52 -5.87
N VAL A 85 -14.50 8.29 -5.43
CA VAL A 85 -15.15 7.10 -5.98
C VAL A 85 -16.60 7.06 -5.50
N GLU A 86 -16.86 7.33 -4.23
CA GLU A 86 -18.21 7.39 -3.67
C GLU A 86 -19.11 8.40 -4.39
N ASP A 87 -18.62 9.64 -4.58
CA ASP A 87 -19.31 10.69 -5.33
C ASP A 87 -19.68 10.23 -6.76
N SER A 88 -18.82 9.41 -7.36
CA SER A 88 -19.05 8.85 -8.70
C SER A 88 -20.09 7.73 -8.70
N PHE A 89 -20.28 7.04 -7.57
CA PHE A 89 -21.19 5.91 -7.39
C PHE A 89 -22.61 6.34 -7.04
N GLU A 90 -22.81 7.51 -6.44
CA GLU A 90 -24.12 8.02 -5.99
C GLU A 90 -25.25 7.95 -7.03
N ARG A 91 -24.90 7.98 -8.32
CA ARG A 91 -25.86 8.01 -9.44
C ARG A 91 -26.30 6.62 -9.91
N TYR A 92 -25.76 5.56 -9.31
CA TYR A 92 -25.94 4.19 -9.74
C TYR A 92 -26.44 3.34 -8.59
N GLN A 93 -27.23 2.31 -8.92
CA GLN A 93 -27.51 1.19 -8.03
C GLN A 93 -26.58 0.07 -8.49
N LEU A 94 -25.51 -0.16 -7.73
CA LEU A 94 -24.52 -1.21 -7.99
C LEU A 94 -24.46 -2.14 -6.78
N GLU A 95 -24.20 -3.41 -7.05
CA GLU A 95 -23.86 -4.41 -6.02
C GLU A 95 -22.36 -4.71 -6.06
N THR A 96 -21.75 -4.59 -7.26
CA THR A 96 -20.35 -4.92 -7.48
C THR A 96 -19.59 -3.83 -8.21
N PHE A 97 -18.29 -3.70 -7.92
CA PHE A 97 -17.41 -2.77 -8.63
C PHE A 97 -16.02 -3.35 -8.85
N LEU A 98 -15.26 -2.73 -9.77
CA LEU A 98 -13.84 -3.00 -9.94
C LEU A 98 -13.07 -1.68 -9.83
N LEU A 99 -12.03 -1.67 -8.99
CA LEU A 99 -11.17 -0.50 -8.82
C LEU A 99 -9.87 -0.65 -9.64
N GLY A 100 -9.66 0.29 -10.56
CA GLY A 100 -8.38 0.51 -11.21
C GLY A 100 -7.65 1.70 -10.59
N ILE A 101 -6.34 1.59 -10.39
CA ILE A 101 -5.51 2.71 -9.94
C ILE A 101 -4.36 2.96 -10.92
N ARG A 102 -4.11 4.24 -11.19
CA ARG A 102 -2.94 4.73 -11.91
C ARG A 102 -2.15 5.67 -11.01
N PRO A 103 -1.12 5.16 -10.31
CA PRO A 103 -0.26 6.00 -9.48
C PRO A 103 0.49 7.05 -10.31
N ARG A 104 1.04 8.06 -9.63
CA ARG A 104 1.92 9.06 -10.24
C ARG A 104 3.14 8.39 -10.88
N GLU A 105 3.56 8.87 -12.04
CA GLU A 105 4.75 8.34 -12.73
C GLU A 105 6.01 8.47 -11.88
N GLU A 106 6.13 9.55 -11.09
CA GLU A 106 7.26 9.74 -10.17
C GLU A 106 7.34 8.64 -9.10
N SER A 107 6.20 8.21 -8.55
CA SER A 107 6.15 7.18 -7.52
C SER A 107 6.44 5.80 -8.09
N VAL A 108 5.94 5.51 -9.29
CA VAL A 108 6.28 4.27 -10.01
C VAL A 108 7.77 4.21 -10.29
N ARG A 109 8.37 5.29 -10.81
CA ARG A 109 9.83 5.34 -11.06
C ARG A 109 10.65 5.25 -9.79
N ALA A 110 10.20 5.84 -8.68
CA ALA A 110 10.89 5.75 -7.40
C ALA A 110 10.85 4.31 -6.86
N GLU A 111 9.72 3.62 -7.00
CA GLU A 111 9.58 2.20 -6.66
C GLU A 111 10.47 1.30 -7.53
N GLU A 112 10.53 1.54 -8.84
CA GLU A 112 11.41 0.78 -9.74
C GLU A 112 12.89 0.92 -9.34
N ARG A 113 13.36 2.13 -9.02
CA ARG A 113 14.73 2.34 -8.53
C ARG A 113 15.01 1.61 -7.23
N LEU A 114 14.06 1.66 -6.29
CA LEU A 114 14.16 0.91 -5.04
C LEU A 114 14.39 -0.59 -5.30
N TRP A 115 13.70 -1.15 -6.29
CA TRP A 115 13.83 -2.56 -6.64
C TRP A 115 15.11 -2.90 -7.40
N GLU A 116 15.66 -1.96 -8.18
CA GLU A 116 16.97 -2.13 -8.81
C GLU A 116 18.08 -2.29 -7.76
N ASP A 117 17.98 -1.57 -6.64
CA ASP A 117 18.98 -1.57 -5.58
C ASP A 117 18.75 -2.69 -4.54
N TYR A 118 17.50 -2.97 -4.16
CA TYR A 118 17.16 -3.82 -3.00
C TYR A 118 16.40 -5.12 -3.34
N GLY A 119 16.01 -5.34 -4.60
CA GLY A 119 15.28 -6.53 -5.05
C GLY A 119 13.78 -6.54 -4.75
N VAL A 120 13.07 -7.53 -5.30
CA VAL A 120 11.59 -7.64 -5.34
C VAL A 120 11.03 -8.87 -4.63
N GLU A 121 11.87 -9.64 -3.93
CA GLU A 121 11.61 -11.02 -3.49
C GLU A 121 10.29 -11.17 -2.73
N TRP A 122 10.01 -10.23 -1.82
CA TRP A 122 8.81 -10.22 -0.98
C TRP A 122 7.90 -9.01 -1.26
N ALA A 123 8.23 -8.24 -2.29
CA ALA A 123 7.63 -6.95 -2.52
C ALA A 123 6.21 -7.05 -3.11
N GLU A 124 5.36 -6.12 -2.72
CA GLU A 124 4.11 -5.76 -3.40
C GLU A 124 4.28 -4.39 -4.07
N THR A 125 3.55 -4.15 -5.16
CA THR A 125 3.57 -2.85 -5.85
C THR A 125 2.72 -1.82 -5.12
N LEU A 126 3.11 -0.53 -5.19
CA LEU A 126 2.32 0.58 -4.66
C LEU A 126 0.88 0.56 -5.19
N LYS A 127 0.70 0.22 -6.46
CA LYS A 127 -0.62 0.12 -7.10
C LYS A 127 -1.50 -0.94 -6.42
N THR A 128 -0.96 -2.11 -6.14
CA THR A 128 -1.73 -3.23 -5.57
C THR A 128 -2.19 -2.88 -4.16
N GLU A 129 -1.30 -2.33 -3.34
CA GLU A 129 -1.64 -1.93 -1.97
C GLU A 129 -2.71 -0.84 -1.96
N LEU A 130 -2.55 0.22 -2.77
CA LEU A 130 -3.55 1.28 -2.88
C LEU A 130 -4.91 0.74 -3.32
N SER A 131 -4.93 -0.17 -4.30
CA SER A 131 -6.17 -0.75 -4.81
C SER A 131 -6.88 -1.57 -3.75
N ARG A 132 -6.11 -2.29 -2.92
CA ARG A 132 -6.63 -3.12 -1.84
C ARG A 132 -7.16 -2.27 -0.69
N LEU A 133 -6.43 -1.24 -0.26
CA LEU A 133 -6.85 -0.36 0.84
C LEU A 133 -8.10 0.45 0.46
N ILE A 134 -8.07 1.14 -0.68
CA ILE A 134 -9.21 1.97 -1.12
C ILE A 134 -10.42 1.09 -1.44
N GLY A 135 -10.21 -0.07 -2.09
CA GLY A 135 -11.27 -1.03 -2.37
C GLY A 135 -11.99 -1.46 -1.09
N LYS A 136 -11.23 -1.90 -0.08
CA LYS A 136 -11.78 -2.31 1.22
C LYS A 136 -12.56 -1.19 1.92
N MET A 137 -12.03 0.04 1.91
CA MET A 137 -12.73 1.20 2.49
C MET A 137 -14.08 1.45 1.79
N ILE A 138 -14.12 1.36 0.46
CA ILE A 138 -15.37 1.50 -0.31
C ILE A 138 -16.37 0.36 0.01
N GLU A 139 -15.89 -0.88 0.12
CA GLU A 139 -16.73 -2.02 0.50
C GLU A 139 -17.37 -1.80 1.89
N ASP A 140 -16.57 -1.35 2.86
CA ASP A 140 -17.01 -1.06 4.22
C ASP A 140 -18.00 0.12 4.30
N GLU A 141 -17.80 1.17 3.50
CA GLU A 141 -18.62 2.40 3.55
C GLU A 141 -19.92 2.30 2.74
N LEU A 142 -19.89 1.66 1.57
CA LEU A 142 -21.03 1.59 0.64
C LEU A 142 -21.76 0.24 0.61
N GLY A 143 -21.17 -0.82 1.19
CA GLY A 143 -21.75 -2.16 1.18
C GLY A 143 -21.83 -2.80 -0.20
N VAL A 144 -20.95 -2.38 -1.12
CA VAL A 144 -20.73 -2.99 -2.45
C VAL A 144 -19.54 -3.94 -2.38
N GLU A 145 -19.42 -4.88 -3.31
CA GLU A 145 -18.34 -5.87 -3.32
C GLU A 145 -17.39 -5.72 -4.53
N VAL A 146 -16.10 -5.98 -4.35
CA VAL A 146 -15.14 -6.01 -5.47
C VAL A 146 -15.34 -7.29 -6.31
N ASP A 147 -15.60 -7.13 -7.62
CA ASP A 147 -15.69 -8.24 -8.58
C ASP A 147 -14.76 -8.02 -9.80
N PHE A 148 -13.76 -8.89 -9.97
CA PHE A 148 -12.78 -8.79 -11.06
C PHE A 148 -13.27 -9.34 -12.40
N GLU A 149 -14.35 -10.12 -12.40
CA GLU A 149 -14.88 -10.80 -13.59
C GLU A 149 -16.16 -10.15 -14.11
N ARG A 150 -17.03 -9.69 -13.21
CA ARG A 150 -18.42 -9.29 -13.50
C ARG A 150 -18.88 -8.04 -12.74
N ALA A 151 -17.99 -7.10 -12.48
CA ALA A 151 -18.36 -5.81 -11.89
C ALA A 151 -19.43 -5.06 -12.71
N ASP A 152 -20.39 -4.45 -12.00
CA ASP A 152 -21.38 -3.53 -12.60
C ASP A 152 -20.70 -2.28 -13.17
N ILE A 153 -19.70 -1.78 -12.45
CA ILE A 153 -18.93 -0.58 -12.80
C ILE A 153 -17.45 -0.81 -12.54
N MET A 154 -16.60 -0.30 -13.45
CA MET A 154 -15.17 -0.16 -13.20
C MET A 154 -14.84 1.32 -12.96
N ALA A 155 -14.45 1.64 -11.72
CA ALA A 155 -13.90 2.95 -11.36
C ALA A 155 -12.41 2.97 -11.64
N VAL A 156 -11.88 4.11 -12.11
CA VAL A 156 -10.44 4.28 -12.28
C VAL A 156 -9.99 5.57 -11.60
N ILE A 157 -9.17 5.43 -10.56
CA ILE A 157 -8.50 6.56 -9.92
C ILE A 157 -7.23 6.84 -10.72
N ASP A 158 -7.17 8.01 -11.34
CA ASP A 158 -6.00 8.49 -12.07
C ASP A 158 -5.27 9.56 -11.23
N MET A 159 -4.16 9.15 -10.60
CA MET A 159 -3.37 10.01 -9.71
C MET A 159 -2.26 10.75 -10.45
N ARG A 160 -2.10 10.53 -11.77
CA ARG A 160 -1.07 11.20 -12.57
C ARG A 160 -1.41 12.69 -12.68
N GLU A 161 -0.39 13.54 -12.66
CA GLU A 161 -0.63 14.96 -12.88
C GLU A 161 -1.20 15.19 -14.30
N GLY A 162 -2.31 15.93 -14.36
CA GLY A 162 -2.86 16.50 -15.59
C GLY A 162 -3.98 15.72 -16.26
N ARG A 163 -5.22 16.12 -15.96
CA ARG A 163 -6.22 16.52 -16.96
C ARG A 163 -7.20 17.51 -16.32
N GLU A 164 -6.90 18.80 -16.46
CA GLU A 164 -7.96 19.76 -16.78
C GLU A 164 -8.51 19.46 -18.19
#